data_AF-A0A445MIF5-F1
#
_entry.id   AF-A0A445MIF5-F1
#
_cell.length_a   1.000
_cell.length_b   1.000
_cell.length_c   1.000
_cell.angle_alpha   90.00
_cell.angle_beta   90.00
_cell.angle_gamma   90.00
#
_symmetry.space_group_name_H-M   'P 1'
#
loop_
_entity.id
_entity.type
_entity.pdbx_description
1 polymer ?
#
loop_
_entity_poly.entity_id
_entity_poly.type
_entity_poly.pdbx_seq_one_letter_code
_entity_poly.pdbx_strand_id
1 'polypeptide(L)'
;MPFFFCLTFLVLLVIPYLFFWVDSGKQVVSHVLPKEKIVSVIENLNTPSTNHEGESTLFKESTFLHQHAPADEESTQCNPGNALLKVFMYDLPPEFHFGILGWNGDGKSVWPNIRAEVPHYPGGLNLQHSIDYWLTLDLLSSRFSDRSAPCSAVRVEDSREADVVFVPFFSSLSYNRHSKVNPPETVSTNELLQKKLVEFLTSQREWKRSGGRDHIIMAHHPNSMLDARMKLWPCMFILSDFGRYFPHVANVEKDIIAPYKHLIKTFVNDSFGFDNRSILLYFQGGIHRKDVSALQLTLVKSVRSMLDSNR
;
A
#
# COMPACT_ATOMS: atom_id res chain seq x y z
N MET A 1 24.67 -33.35 40.95
CA MET A 1 24.67 -33.68 39.51
C MET A 1 23.38 -33.36 38.73
N PRO A 2 22.19 -33.04 39.31
CA PRO A 2 21.03 -32.65 38.49
C PRO A 2 20.91 -31.13 38.27
N PHE A 3 21.54 -30.31 39.12
CA PHE A 3 21.45 -28.83 39.03
C PHE A 3 22.21 -28.24 37.82
N PHE A 4 23.34 -28.84 37.45
CA PHE A 4 24.14 -28.37 36.30
C PHE A 4 23.48 -28.64 34.94
N PHE A 5 22.62 -29.66 34.84
CA PHE A 5 21.94 -30.03 33.60
C PHE A 5 20.72 -29.14 33.29
N CYS A 6 20.10 -28.56 34.31
CA CYS A 6 18.96 -27.66 34.14
C CYS A 6 19.41 -26.25 33.70
N LEU A 7 20.58 -25.80 34.19
CA LEU A 7 21.13 -24.48 33.85
C LEU A 7 21.64 -24.44 32.39
N THR A 8 22.23 -25.51 31.89
CA THR A 8 22.70 -25.59 30.49
C THR A 8 21.55 -25.62 29.48
N PHE A 9 20.42 -26.25 29.82
CA PHE A 9 19.24 -26.30 28.96
C PHE A 9 18.51 -24.95 28.86
N LEU A 10 18.48 -24.18 29.96
CA LEU A 10 17.91 -22.83 29.99
C LEU A 10 18.76 -21.83 29.18
N VAL A 11 20.09 -21.94 29.24
CA VAL A 11 20.99 -21.08 28.47
C VAL A 11 20.91 -21.36 26.95
N LEU A 12 20.72 -22.62 26.54
CA LEU A 12 20.54 -22.99 25.12
C LEU A 12 19.18 -22.55 24.53
N LEU A 13 18.15 -22.32 25.35
CA LEU A 13 16.85 -21.81 24.89
C LEU A 13 16.77 -20.29 24.88
N VAL A 14 17.52 -19.61 25.75
CA VAL A 14 17.48 -18.14 25.88
C VAL A 14 18.43 -17.45 24.90
N ILE A 15 19.58 -18.05 24.56
CA ILE A 15 20.54 -17.43 23.62
C ILE A 15 19.95 -17.27 22.20
N PRO A 16 19.25 -18.25 21.60
CA PRO A 16 18.58 -18.04 20.31
C PRO A 16 17.51 -16.95 20.41
N TYR A 17 16.76 -16.90 21.52
CA TYR A 17 15.72 -15.89 21.75
C TYR A 17 16.30 -14.47 21.85
N LEU A 18 17.47 -14.30 22.45
CA LEU A 18 18.15 -13.01 22.52
C LEU A 18 18.73 -12.58 21.15
N PHE A 19 19.22 -13.52 20.34
CA PHE A 19 19.64 -13.20 18.96
C PHE A 19 18.45 -12.93 18.01
N PHE A 20 17.29 -13.56 18.21
CA PHE A 20 16.06 -13.26 17.46
C PHE A 20 15.42 -11.92 17.85
N TRP A 21 15.69 -11.39 19.06
CA TRP A 21 15.20 -10.08 19.49
C TRP A 21 16.12 -8.91 19.15
N VAL A 22 17.43 -9.16 18.94
CA VAL A 22 18.41 -8.07 18.71
C VAL A 22 18.45 -7.55 17.27
N ASP A 23 17.74 -8.16 16.31
CA ASP A 23 17.66 -7.64 14.92
C ASP A 23 16.26 -7.18 14.50
N SER A 24 15.29 -7.11 15.42
CA SER A 24 13.91 -6.68 15.13
C SER A 24 13.71 -5.14 15.18
N GLY A 25 14.78 -4.36 15.05
CA GLY A 25 14.77 -2.92 15.31
C GLY A 25 15.29 -2.03 14.17
N LYS A 26 15.44 -2.55 12.95
CA LYS A 26 15.74 -1.72 11.77
C LYS A 26 14.48 -1.52 10.95
N GLN A 27 14.13 -0.25 10.75
CA GLN A 27 12.96 0.21 9.99
C GLN A 27 12.85 -0.53 8.65
N VAL A 28 11.86 -1.41 8.49
CA VAL A 28 11.69 -2.22 7.26
C VAL A 28 11.40 -1.34 6.03
N VAL A 29 10.72 -0.20 6.20
CA VAL A 29 10.54 0.80 5.13
C VAL A 29 11.89 1.33 4.60
N SER A 30 12.92 1.45 5.45
CA SER A 30 14.25 1.93 5.02
C SER A 30 15.00 0.96 4.11
N HIS A 31 14.64 -0.32 4.11
CA HIS A 31 15.28 -1.34 3.27
C HIS A 31 14.70 -1.43 1.86
N VAL A 32 13.46 -0.95 1.65
CA VAL A 32 12.77 -1.05 0.35
C VAL A 32 12.91 0.25 -0.45
N LEU A 33 12.85 1.39 0.25
CA LEU A 33 13.24 2.69 -0.28
C LEU A 33 14.22 3.30 0.72
N PRO A 34 15.50 3.51 0.36
CA PRO A 34 16.44 4.19 1.23
C PRO A 34 15.79 5.47 1.74
N LYS A 35 15.94 5.79 3.03
CA LYS A 35 15.38 7.01 3.62
C LYS A 35 15.77 8.25 2.80
N GLU A 36 16.96 8.24 2.20
CA GLU A 36 17.46 9.26 1.27
C GLU A 36 16.64 9.38 -0.02
N LYS A 37 16.12 8.27 -0.56
CA LYS A 37 15.23 8.25 -1.72
C LYS A 37 13.82 8.74 -1.38
N ILE A 38 13.32 8.45 -0.17
CA ILE A 38 12.05 9.01 0.33
C ILE A 38 12.18 10.51 0.59
N VAL A 39 13.27 10.93 1.23
CA VAL A 39 13.55 12.34 1.50
C VAL A 39 13.77 13.09 0.19
N SER A 40 14.52 12.54 -0.78
CA SER A 40 14.69 13.18 -2.09
C SER A 40 13.39 13.22 -2.91
N VAL A 41 12.51 12.22 -2.78
CA VAL A 41 11.15 12.27 -3.35
C VAL A 41 10.38 13.46 -2.76
N ILE A 42 10.38 13.61 -1.45
CA ILE A 42 9.67 14.69 -0.76
C ILE A 42 10.31 16.05 -1.06
N GLU A 43 11.64 16.13 -1.11
CA GLU A 43 12.38 17.36 -1.45
C GLU A 43 12.18 17.76 -2.91
N ASN A 44 12.23 16.82 -3.86
CA ASN A 44 11.94 17.09 -5.27
C ASN A 44 10.50 17.57 -5.50
N LEU A 45 9.54 17.09 -4.69
CA LEU A 45 8.16 17.61 -4.70
C LEU A 45 8.05 19.00 -4.06
N ASN A 46 8.99 19.38 -3.19
CA ASN A 46 8.96 20.62 -2.41
C ASN A 46 9.92 21.71 -2.91
N THR A 47 10.73 21.48 -3.95
CA THR A 47 11.74 22.45 -4.40
C THR A 47 11.17 23.36 -5.50
N PRO A 48 10.92 24.66 -5.25
CA PRO A 48 10.70 25.61 -6.33
C PRO A 48 12.06 25.92 -6.97
N SER A 49 12.15 25.86 -8.30
CA SER A 49 13.34 26.26 -9.04
C SER A 49 13.65 27.74 -8.74
N THR A 50 14.68 27.99 -7.93
CA THR A 50 15.10 29.36 -7.61
C THR A 50 16.56 29.52 -7.99
N ASN A 51 16.79 30.02 -9.20
CA ASN A 51 18.02 30.75 -9.52
C ASN A 51 17.78 32.21 -9.15
N HIS A 52 18.47 32.71 -8.11
CA HIS A 52 19.20 33.98 -8.09
C HIS A 52 19.54 34.36 -6.64
N GLU A 53 20.84 34.58 -6.41
CA GLU A 53 21.40 35.19 -5.20
C GLU A 53 20.91 36.64 -5.07
N GLY A 54 20.59 37.06 -3.84
CA GLY A 54 20.24 38.45 -3.54
C GLY A 54 19.82 38.65 -2.09
N GLU A 55 20.46 39.63 -1.46
CA GLU A 55 20.57 39.91 -0.03
C GLU A 55 19.32 40.51 0.66
N SER A 56 19.24 40.27 1.98
CA SER A 56 18.43 40.88 3.05
C SER A 56 17.62 42.16 2.76
N THR A 57 16.33 42.20 3.12
CA THR A 57 15.75 43.16 4.10
C THR A 57 14.24 42.98 4.37
N LEU A 58 13.84 43.57 5.50
CA LEU A 58 12.64 43.50 6.34
C LEU A 58 11.29 43.99 5.74
N PHE A 59 10.21 43.30 6.12
CA PHE A 59 8.76 43.62 6.09
C PHE A 59 8.27 45.06 5.76
N LYS A 60 7.33 45.19 4.80
CA LYS A 60 5.90 45.59 5.02
C LYS A 60 5.06 45.74 3.73
N GLU A 61 3.98 44.95 3.70
CA GLU A 61 2.58 45.19 3.29
C GLU A 61 2.17 46.26 2.23
N SER A 62 1.59 45.72 1.14
CA SER A 62 0.37 46.11 0.41
C SER A 62 0.44 46.94 -0.89
N THR A 63 -0.29 46.37 -1.86
CA THR A 63 -1.13 46.98 -2.91
C THR A 63 -0.55 47.23 -4.31
N PHE A 64 -1.31 46.72 -5.29
CA PHE A 64 -1.46 47.11 -6.70
C PHE A 64 -0.68 46.36 -7.79
N LEU A 65 -1.49 45.60 -8.54
CA LEU A 65 -1.60 45.54 -10.00
C LEU A 65 -0.43 45.04 -10.85
N HIS A 66 -0.82 44.00 -11.60
CA HIS A 66 -0.41 43.64 -12.95
C HIS A 66 1.01 43.13 -13.18
N GLN A 67 1.03 42.08 -14.01
CA GLN A 67 2.17 41.54 -14.75
C GLN A 67 3.13 40.76 -13.87
N HIS A 68 2.90 39.45 -13.81
CA HIS A 68 3.78 38.46 -14.42
C HIS A 68 2.99 37.16 -14.53
N ALA A 69 2.55 36.82 -15.75
CA ALA A 69 2.30 35.42 -16.06
C ALA A 69 3.69 34.75 -16.13
N PRO A 70 3.99 33.72 -15.34
CA PRO A 70 5.11 32.85 -15.65
C PRO A 70 4.64 31.91 -16.75
N ALA A 71 5.50 31.79 -17.74
CA ALA A 71 5.38 30.94 -18.91
C ALA A 71 5.07 29.49 -18.54
N ASP A 72 4.28 28.87 -19.41
CA ASP A 72 4.15 27.43 -19.66
C ASP A 72 5.08 26.55 -18.81
N GLU A 73 4.55 25.99 -17.72
CA GLU A 73 5.13 24.78 -17.13
C GLU A 73 5.05 23.70 -18.21
N GLU A 74 6.16 23.49 -18.89
CA GLU A 74 6.36 22.42 -19.84
C GLU A 74 5.92 21.11 -19.18
N SER A 75 4.79 20.56 -19.64
CA SER A 75 4.24 19.31 -19.12
C SER A 75 5.36 18.28 -19.12
N THR A 76 5.87 17.91 -17.94
CA THR A 76 7.08 17.10 -17.84
C THR A 76 6.73 15.72 -18.35
N GLN A 77 7.04 15.48 -19.63
CA GLN A 77 6.74 14.24 -20.32
C GLN A 77 7.33 13.08 -19.49
N CYS A 78 6.52 12.05 -19.26
CA CYS A 78 6.92 10.88 -18.49
C CYS A 78 8.25 10.30 -19.01
N ASN A 79 9.34 10.49 -18.25
CA ASN A 79 10.63 9.88 -18.53
C ASN A 79 10.91 8.75 -17.52
N PRO A 80 10.84 7.47 -17.93
CA PRO A 80 11.12 6.34 -17.04
C PRO A 80 12.51 6.35 -16.40
N GLY A 81 13.49 7.02 -17.01
CA GLY A 81 14.83 7.17 -16.46
C GLY A 81 14.88 8.04 -15.21
N ASN A 82 13.93 8.98 -15.07
CA ASN A 82 13.84 9.92 -13.95
C ASN A 82 12.76 9.52 -12.93
N ALA A 83 12.13 8.35 -13.11
CA ALA A 83 11.08 7.89 -12.23
C ALA A 83 11.59 7.69 -10.81
N LEU A 84 10.85 8.19 -9.84
CA LEU A 84 11.22 8.10 -8.42
C LEU A 84 11.11 6.66 -7.90
N LEU A 85 10.11 5.92 -8.39
CA LEU A 85 9.85 4.54 -8.03
C LEU A 85 9.73 3.65 -9.27
N LYS A 86 10.59 2.63 -9.36
CA LYS A 86 10.48 1.58 -10.38
C LYS A 86 9.72 0.40 -9.81
N VAL A 87 8.64 0.00 -10.48
CA VAL A 87 7.70 -1.00 -9.99
C VAL A 87 7.66 -2.17 -10.97
N PHE A 88 8.04 -3.35 -10.52
CA PHE A 88 7.73 -4.56 -11.25
C PHE A 88 6.31 -4.99 -10.90
N MET A 89 5.48 -5.29 -11.90
CA MET A 89 4.10 -5.73 -11.67
C MET A 89 3.93 -7.14 -12.22
N TYR A 90 3.49 -8.08 -11.39
CA TYR A 90 3.24 -9.45 -11.82
C TYR A 90 2.14 -9.52 -12.88
N ASP A 91 2.38 -10.33 -13.91
CA ASP A 91 1.37 -10.73 -14.89
C ASP A 91 0.46 -11.83 -14.32
N LEU A 92 -0.35 -11.46 -13.32
CA LEU A 92 -1.36 -12.36 -12.75
C LEU A 92 -2.44 -12.70 -13.79
N PRO A 93 -3.00 -13.92 -13.74
CA PRO A 93 -4.14 -14.28 -14.60
C PRO A 93 -5.34 -13.33 -14.45
N PRO A 94 -6.17 -13.15 -15.49
CA PRO A 94 -7.33 -12.24 -15.46
C PRO A 94 -8.30 -12.44 -14.30
N GLU A 95 -8.44 -13.66 -13.80
CA GLU A 95 -9.27 -13.99 -12.63
C GLU A 95 -8.89 -13.23 -11.34
N PHE A 96 -7.69 -12.64 -11.28
CA PHE A 96 -7.25 -11.81 -10.15
C PHE A 96 -7.60 -10.32 -10.34
N HIS A 97 -7.93 -9.84 -11.54
CA HIS A 97 -8.10 -8.41 -11.78
C HIS A 97 -9.27 -8.08 -12.72
N PHE A 98 -9.01 -7.62 -13.95
CA PHE A 98 -10.01 -7.20 -14.92
C PHE A 98 -10.97 -8.32 -15.33
N GLY A 99 -10.60 -9.60 -15.20
CA GLY A 99 -11.53 -10.72 -15.39
C GLY A 99 -12.68 -10.70 -14.37
N ILE A 100 -12.45 -10.19 -13.16
CA ILE A 100 -13.51 -9.97 -12.16
C ILE A 100 -14.51 -8.93 -12.66
N LEU A 101 -14.07 -7.98 -13.50
CA LEU A 101 -14.90 -6.96 -14.15
C LEU A 101 -15.59 -7.46 -15.43
N GLY A 102 -15.42 -8.74 -15.80
CA GLY A 102 -15.99 -9.32 -17.01
C GLY A 102 -15.16 -9.11 -18.28
N TRP A 103 -13.91 -8.66 -18.14
CA TRP A 103 -12.99 -8.61 -19.27
C TRP A 103 -12.44 -10.01 -19.57
N ASN A 104 -12.71 -10.51 -20.78
CA ASN A 104 -12.37 -11.89 -21.16
C ASN A 104 -11.00 -12.03 -21.84
N GLY A 105 -10.31 -10.91 -22.09
CA GLY A 105 -9.07 -10.89 -22.86
C GLY A 105 -9.20 -11.46 -24.28
N ASP A 106 -8.09 -11.45 -25.01
CA ASP A 106 -7.98 -12.05 -26.34
C ASP A 106 -7.00 -13.24 -26.36
N GLY A 107 -6.53 -13.67 -25.18
CA GLY A 107 -5.53 -14.71 -25.00
C GLY A 107 -4.09 -14.29 -25.30
N LYS A 108 -3.84 -13.06 -25.78
CA LYS A 108 -2.50 -12.57 -26.11
C LYS A 108 -1.84 -11.77 -24.99
N SER A 109 -2.67 -11.19 -24.13
CA SER A 109 -2.25 -10.33 -23.02
C SER A 109 -3.05 -10.66 -21.77
N VAL A 110 -2.41 -10.55 -20.61
CA VAL A 110 -3.11 -10.56 -19.32
C VAL A 110 -3.69 -9.19 -18.96
N TRP A 111 -3.41 -8.14 -19.74
CA TRP A 111 -3.89 -6.78 -19.52
C TRP A 111 -4.84 -6.31 -20.64
N PRO A 112 -5.88 -5.53 -20.32
CA PRO A 112 -6.70 -4.86 -21.33
C PRO A 112 -5.86 -3.84 -22.11
N ASN A 113 -6.25 -3.56 -23.36
CA ASN A 113 -5.70 -2.44 -24.11
C ASN A 113 -6.30 -1.13 -23.57
N ILE A 114 -5.68 -0.57 -22.54
CA ILE A 114 -6.16 0.64 -21.85
C ILE A 114 -6.16 1.90 -22.72
N ARG A 115 -5.53 1.89 -23.91
CA ARG A 115 -5.65 2.98 -24.90
C ARG A 115 -6.92 2.87 -25.74
N ALA A 116 -7.44 1.67 -25.93
CA ALA A 116 -8.65 1.44 -26.70
C ALA A 116 -9.88 1.50 -25.79
N GLU A 117 -9.89 0.69 -24.73
CA GLU A 117 -11.00 0.61 -23.81
C GLU A 117 -10.52 0.14 -22.44
N VAL A 118 -10.96 0.86 -21.40
CA VAL A 118 -10.70 0.49 -20.01
C VAL A 118 -11.94 -0.18 -19.45
N PRO A 119 -11.87 -1.43 -18.94
CA PRO A 119 -13.02 -2.10 -18.33
C PRO A 119 -13.61 -1.24 -17.19
N HIS A 120 -14.91 -1.02 -17.24
CA HIS A 120 -15.60 -0.14 -16.30
C HIS A 120 -15.55 -0.69 -14.86
N TYR A 121 -15.08 0.13 -13.92
CA TYR A 121 -15.14 -0.20 -12.50
C TYR A 121 -16.56 0.06 -11.95
N PRO A 122 -17.17 -0.89 -11.22
CA PRO A 122 -18.53 -0.74 -10.74
C PRO A 122 -18.67 0.44 -9.76
N GLY A 123 -19.76 1.17 -9.89
CA GLY A 123 -20.12 2.27 -8.99
C GLY A 123 -20.58 1.83 -7.59
N GLY A 124 -21.18 2.79 -6.87
CA GLY A 124 -21.80 2.56 -5.56
C GLY A 124 -20.77 2.22 -4.47
N LEU A 125 -21.10 1.22 -3.63
CA LEU A 125 -20.24 0.82 -2.51
C LEU A 125 -18.85 0.30 -2.94
N ASN A 126 -18.70 -0.18 -4.17
CA ASN A 126 -17.42 -0.66 -4.68
C ASN A 126 -16.38 0.48 -4.80
N LEU A 127 -16.82 1.71 -5.08
CA LEU A 127 -15.94 2.87 -5.22
C LEU A 127 -15.17 3.20 -3.94
N GLN A 128 -15.60 2.68 -2.80
CA GLN A 128 -14.90 2.89 -1.53
C GLN A 128 -13.56 2.15 -1.48
N HIS A 129 -13.39 1.09 -2.29
CA HIS A 129 -12.22 0.23 -2.26
C HIS A 129 -11.63 -0.03 -3.65
N SER A 130 -11.70 0.96 -4.54
CA SER A 130 -11.25 0.86 -5.93
C SER A 130 -9.76 1.18 -6.15
N ILE A 131 -8.95 1.21 -5.08
CA ILE A 131 -7.55 1.66 -5.16
C ILE A 131 -6.71 0.67 -5.99
N ASP A 132 -6.98 -0.63 -5.87
CA ASP A 132 -6.38 -1.68 -6.71
C ASP A 132 -6.51 -1.36 -8.21
N TYR A 133 -7.74 -1.06 -8.64
CA TYR A 133 -8.04 -0.73 -10.03
C TYR A 133 -7.28 0.51 -10.52
N TRP A 134 -7.32 1.61 -9.75
CA TRP A 134 -6.66 2.85 -10.17
C TRP A 134 -5.14 2.73 -10.20
N LEU A 135 -4.52 2.07 -9.21
CA LEU A 135 -3.07 1.84 -9.20
C LEU A 135 -2.62 0.92 -10.34
N THR A 136 -3.39 -0.13 -10.65
CA THR A 136 -3.09 -0.99 -11.80
C THR A 136 -3.14 -0.21 -13.10
N LEU A 137 -4.16 0.64 -13.31
CA LEU A 137 -4.26 1.47 -14.51
C LEU A 137 -3.13 2.50 -14.59
N ASP A 138 -2.78 3.13 -13.48
CA ASP A 138 -1.68 4.08 -13.41
C ASP A 138 -0.35 3.43 -13.84
N LEU A 139 -0.02 2.27 -13.27
CA LEU A 139 1.17 1.51 -13.63
C LEU A 139 1.14 1.01 -15.07
N LEU A 140 0.00 0.54 -15.57
CA LEU A 140 -0.14 0.15 -16.99
C LEU A 140 0.10 1.32 -17.93
N SER A 141 -0.44 2.50 -17.59
CA SER A 141 -0.31 3.72 -18.40
C SER A 141 1.10 4.31 -18.37
N SER A 142 1.89 4.05 -17.33
CA SER A 142 3.26 4.56 -17.18
C SER A 142 4.23 4.12 -18.29
N ARG A 143 3.87 3.09 -19.06
CA ARG A 143 4.65 2.62 -20.22
C ARG A 143 4.46 3.47 -21.47
N PHE A 144 3.50 4.39 -21.47
CA PHE A 144 3.18 5.23 -22.61
C PHE A 144 4.02 6.49 -22.64
N SER A 145 4.80 6.67 -23.70
CA SER A 145 5.69 7.82 -23.89
C SER A 145 4.95 9.15 -24.07
N ASP A 146 3.68 9.12 -24.46
CA ASP A 146 2.80 10.27 -24.67
C ASP A 146 1.95 10.60 -23.43
N ARG A 147 2.23 9.99 -22.27
CA ARG A 147 1.55 10.30 -21.01
C ARG A 147 1.88 11.74 -20.59
N SER A 148 0.84 12.55 -20.43
CA SER A 148 0.91 13.96 -20.02
C SER A 148 1.19 14.18 -18.53
N ALA A 149 0.94 13.15 -17.70
CA ALA A 149 1.12 13.25 -16.24
C ALA A 149 2.54 12.85 -15.80
N PRO A 150 3.06 13.44 -14.71
CA PRO A 150 4.35 13.07 -14.14
C PRO A 150 4.41 11.59 -13.79
N CYS A 151 5.56 10.96 -14.06
CA CYS A 151 5.79 9.56 -13.75
C CYS A 151 6.56 9.40 -12.43
N SER A 152 5.87 9.64 -11.31
CA SER A 152 6.43 9.38 -9.97
C SER A 152 6.74 7.90 -9.79
N ALA A 153 5.86 7.02 -10.29
CA ALA A 153 6.09 5.59 -10.35
C ALA A 153 6.00 5.09 -11.80
N VAL A 154 6.91 4.21 -12.21
CA VAL A 154 6.89 3.59 -13.53
C VAL A 154 6.96 2.08 -13.45
N ARG A 155 6.17 1.43 -14.29
CA ARG A 155 6.24 -0.02 -14.48
C ARG A 155 7.50 -0.37 -15.25
N VAL A 156 8.29 -1.30 -14.71
CA VAL A 156 9.43 -1.92 -15.40
C VAL A 156 9.12 -3.37 -15.72
N GLU A 157 9.72 -3.88 -16.81
CA GLU A 157 9.52 -5.26 -17.27
C GLU A 157 10.42 -6.26 -16.52
N ASP A 158 11.62 -5.84 -16.11
CA ASP A 158 12.55 -6.69 -15.36
C ASP A 158 12.49 -6.40 -13.85
N SER A 159 12.17 -7.41 -13.06
CA SER A 159 12.14 -7.34 -11.59
C SER A 159 13.49 -7.07 -10.93
N ARG A 160 14.59 -7.15 -11.68
CA ARG A 160 15.94 -6.74 -11.24
C ARG A 160 16.13 -5.23 -11.25
N GLU A 161 15.34 -4.51 -12.04
CA GLU A 161 15.40 -3.05 -12.14
C GLU A 161 14.41 -2.35 -11.20
N ALA A 162 13.53 -3.12 -10.56
CA ALA A 162 12.48 -2.61 -9.71
C ALA A 162 12.94 -2.38 -8.27
N ASP A 163 12.45 -1.29 -7.68
CA ASP A 163 12.55 -1.00 -6.25
C ASP A 163 11.54 -1.84 -5.46
N VAL A 164 10.35 -2.07 -6.04
CA VAL A 164 9.23 -2.79 -5.42
C VAL A 164 8.50 -3.70 -6.42
N VAL A 165 7.81 -4.70 -5.89
CA VAL A 165 6.94 -5.59 -6.65
C VAL A 165 5.48 -5.31 -6.31
N PHE A 166 4.68 -4.87 -7.28
CA PHE A 166 3.25 -4.71 -7.10
C PHE A 166 2.49 -6.00 -7.47
N VAL A 167 1.55 -6.39 -6.61
CA VAL A 167 0.68 -7.56 -6.79
C VAL A 167 -0.72 -7.07 -7.20
N PRO A 168 -1.09 -7.16 -8.50
CA PRO A 168 -2.33 -6.61 -9.03
C PRO A 168 -3.52 -7.55 -8.80
N PHE A 169 -3.81 -7.87 -7.53
CA PHE A 169 -5.02 -8.60 -7.14
C PHE A 169 -6.10 -7.61 -6.72
N PHE A 170 -7.25 -7.62 -7.40
CA PHE A 170 -8.41 -6.79 -7.08
C PHE A 170 -9.17 -7.36 -5.87
N SER A 171 -8.48 -7.48 -4.74
CA SER A 171 -8.88 -8.24 -3.57
C SER A 171 -10.18 -7.73 -2.92
N SER A 172 -10.41 -6.42 -2.99
CA SER A 172 -11.62 -5.77 -2.49
C SER A 172 -12.82 -6.17 -3.35
N LEU A 173 -12.65 -6.15 -4.67
CA LEU A 173 -13.69 -6.53 -5.62
C LEU A 173 -13.96 -8.04 -5.57
N SER A 174 -12.90 -8.86 -5.45
CA SER A 174 -13.00 -10.30 -5.22
C SER A 174 -13.84 -10.59 -3.98
N TYR A 175 -13.57 -9.91 -2.86
CA TYR A 175 -14.40 -10.08 -1.66
C TYR A 175 -15.87 -9.71 -1.93
N ASN A 176 -16.13 -8.55 -2.54
CA ASN A 176 -17.49 -8.09 -2.79
C ASN A 176 -18.30 -9.01 -3.70
N ARG A 177 -17.68 -9.60 -4.73
CA ARG A 177 -18.37 -10.44 -5.73
C ARG A 177 -18.36 -11.93 -5.37
N HIS A 178 -17.30 -12.40 -4.72
CA HIS A 178 -16.95 -13.81 -4.67
C HIS A 178 -16.77 -14.37 -3.25
N SER A 179 -17.13 -13.63 -2.20
CA SER A 179 -17.03 -14.11 -0.81
C SER A 179 -18.13 -15.09 -0.38
N LYS A 180 -19.27 -15.11 -1.09
CA LYS A 180 -20.35 -16.05 -0.77
C LYS A 180 -19.98 -17.45 -1.24
N VAL A 181 -20.19 -18.43 -0.36
CA VAL A 181 -20.14 -19.85 -0.70
C VAL A 181 -21.49 -20.22 -1.29
N ASN A 182 -21.50 -20.77 -2.50
CA ASN A 182 -22.71 -21.22 -3.17
C ASN A 182 -22.73 -22.76 -3.18
N PRO A 183 -23.74 -23.43 -2.60
CA PRO A 183 -23.86 -24.88 -2.67
C PRO A 183 -23.82 -25.38 -4.14
N PRO A 184 -23.17 -26.53 -4.44
CA PRO A 184 -22.63 -27.52 -3.51
C PRO A 184 -21.20 -27.22 -3.01
N GLU A 185 -20.60 -26.11 -3.40
CA GLU A 185 -19.24 -25.78 -3.01
C GLU A 185 -19.11 -25.54 -1.50
N THR A 186 -17.94 -25.86 -0.95
CA THR A 186 -17.62 -25.66 0.47
C THR A 186 -16.74 -24.43 0.71
N VAL A 187 -16.11 -23.90 -0.34
CA VAL A 187 -15.24 -22.73 -0.30
C VAL A 187 -15.70 -21.69 -1.31
N SER A 188 -15.49 -20.42 -0.98
CA SER A 188 -15.86 -19.33 -1.88
C SER A 188 -14.80 -19.15 -2.97
N THR A 189 -15.18 -18.62 -4.13
CA THR A 189 -14.21 -18.28 -5.19
C THR A 189 -13.15 -17.28 -4.68
N ASN A 190 -13.53 -16.34 -3.80
CA ASN A 190 -12.59 -15.42 -3.16
C ASN A 190 -11.55 -16.13 -2.28
N GLU A 191 -11.96 -17.17 -1.54
CA GLU A 191 -11.03 -17.98 -0.73
C GLU A 191 -10.09 -18.79 -1.63
N LEU A 192 -10.61 -19.37 -2.72
CA LEU A 192 -9.79 -20.09 -3.68
C LEU A 192 -8.73 -19.18 -4.34
N LEU A 193 -9.13 -17.98 -4.77
CA LEU A 193 -8.20 -16.99 -5.34
C LEU A 193 -7.13 -16.59 -4.33
N GLN A 194 -7.48 -16.39 -3.06
CA GLN A 194 -6.49 -16.12 -2.01
C GLN A 194 -5.46 -17.26 -1.85
N LYS A 195 -5.91 -18.52 -1.88
CA LYS A 195 -5.00 -19.68 -1.82
C LYS A 195 -4.06 -19.73 -3.02
N LYS A 196 -4.62 -19.61 -4.23
CA LYS A 196 -3.85 -19.56 -5.48
C LYS A 196 -2.83 -18.40 -5.47
N LEU A 197 -3.20 -17.24 -4.94
CA LEU A 197 -2.30 -16.10 -4.85
C LEU A 197 -1.09 -16.39 -3.96
N VAL A 198 -1.32 -17.00 -2.79
CA VAL A 198 -0.23 -17.37 -1.87
C VAL A 198 0.72 -18.37 -2.54
N GLU A 199 0.17 -19.41 -3.17
CA GLU A 199 0.95 -20.40 -3.90
C GLU A 199 1.75 -19.76 -5.05
N PHE A 200 1.10 -18.91 -5.84
CA PHE A 200 1.74 -18.18 -6.92
C PHE A 200 2.91 -17.36 -6.40
N LEU A 201 2.67 -16.44 -5.44
CA LEU A 201 3.69 -15.51 -4.95
C LEU A 201 4.87 -16.24 -4.33
N THR A 202 4.62 -17.20 -3.44
CA THR A 202 5.68 -17.92 -2.71
C THR A 202 6.58 -18.76 -3.64
N SER A 203 6.09 -19.13 -4.83
CA SER A 203 6.88 -19.84 -5.83
C SER A 203 7.81 -18.93 -6.66
N GLN A 204 7.55 -17.61 -6.69
CA GLN A 204 8.26 -16.66 -7.54
C GLN A 204 9.70 -16.40 -7.09
N ARG A 205 10.57 -16.05 -8.04
CA ARG A 205 11.98 -15.70 -7.76
C ARG A 205 12.10 -14.41 -6.94
N GLU A 206 11.25 -13.42 -7.19
CA GLU A 206 11.26 -12.15 -6.46
C GLU A 206 10.88 -12.39 -5.00
N TRP A 207 9.89 -13.27 -4.74
CA TRP A 207 9.54 -13.67 -3.38
C TRP A 207 10.70 -14.37 -2.68
N LYS A 208 11.36 -15.33 -3.34
CA LYS A 208 12.53 -16.04 -2.78
C LYS A 208 13.68 -15.08 -2.46
N ARG A 209 13.83 -14.00 -3.23
CA ARG A 209 14.86 -12.95 -3.03
C ARG A 209 14.60 -12.11 -1.79
N SER A 210 13.37 -11.65 -1.58
CA SER A 210 13.04 -10.65 -0.55
C SER A 210 12.30 -11.21 0.66
N GLY A 211 11.81 -12.44 0.58
CA GLY A 211 10.86 -13.01 1.54
C GLY A 211 9.51 -12.28 1.56
N GLY A 212 9.14 -11.60 0.47
CA GLY A 212 7.90 -10.83 0.37
C GLY A 212 7.98 -9.38 0.82
N ARG A 213 9.13 -8.92 1.36
CA ARG A 213 9.26 -7.59 1.99
C ARG A 213 9.19 -6.42 1.00
N ASP A 214 9.57 -6.65 -0.26
CA ASP A 214 9.47 -5.67 -1.34
C ASP A 214 8.12 -5.75 -2.10
N HIS A 215 7.20 -6.62 -1.67
CA HIS A 215 5.89 -6.79 -2.29
C HIS A 215 4.85 -5.83 -1.70
N ILE A 216 4.16 -5.11 -2.57
CA ILE A 216 3.00 -4.27 -2.25
C ILE A 216 1.73 -5.03 -2.64
N ILE A 217 0.85 -5.26 -1.67
CA ILE A 217 -0.39 -5.99 -1.84
C ILE A 217 -1.58 -5.13 -1.42
N MET A 218 -2.59 -5.01 -2.29
CA MET A 218 -3.83 -4.33 -1.95
C MET A 218 -4.69 -5.20 -1.02
N ALA A 219 -5.05 -4.68 0.15
CA ALA A 219 -5.99 -5.29 1.09
C ALA A 219 -6.91 -4.22 1.73
N HIS A 220 -7.32 -3.24 0.91
CA HIS A 220 -8.01 -2.03 1.37
C HIS A 220 -9.41 -2.31 1.94
N HIS A 221 -10.19 -3.23 1.35
CA HIS A 221 -11.42 -3.66 2.02
C HIS A 221 -11.06 -4.44 3.30
N PRO A 222 -11.59 -4.12 4.49
CA PRO A 222 -11.14 -4.73 5.74
C PRO A 222 -11.32 -6.26 5.85
N ASN A 223 -12.26 -6.80 5.06
CA ASN A 223 -12.52 -8.24 4.93
C ASN A 223 -11.90 -8.87 3.67
N SER A 224 -11.17 -8.11 2.86
CA SER A 224 -10.36 -8.70 1.80
C SER A 224 -9.14 -9.41 2.40
N MET A 225 -8.60 -10.39 1.68
CA MET A 225 -7.36 -11.07 2.02
C MET A 225 -7.33 -11.74 3.40
N LEU A 226 -8.48 -12.08 4.02
CA LEU A 226 -8.52 -12.63 5.39
C LEU A 226 -7.56 -13.82 5.60
N ASP A 227 -7.51 -14.74 4.65
CA ASP A 227 -6.71 -15.97 4.74
C ASP A 227 -5.30 -15.81 4.19
N ALA A 228 -5.13 -14.99 3.14
CA ALA A 228 -3.86 -14.76 2.49
C ALA A 228 -2.97 -13.80 3.28
N ARG A 229 -3.53 -12.74 3.89
CA ARG A 229 -2.75 -11.70 4.59
C ARG A 229 -1.94 -12.25 5.78
N MET A 230 -2.43 -13.28 6.45
CA MET A 230 -1.69 -13.96 7.52
C MET A 230 -0.48 -14.71 6.99
N LYS A 231 -0.56 -15.26 5.77
CA LYS A 231 0.53 -16.00 5.12
C LYS A 231 1.51 -15.08 4.42
N LEU A 232 1.04 -13.92 3.97
CA LEU A 232 1.80 -12.90 3.24
C LEU A 232 2.19 -11.71 4.14
N TRP A 233 2.21 -11.91 5.46
CA TRP A 233 2.42 -10.84 6.44
C TRP A 233 3.72 -10.02 6.28
N PRO A 234 4.83 -10.54 5.72
CA PRO A 234 6.03 -9.72 5.50
C PRO A 234 5.83 -8.61 4.45
N CYS A 235 4.81 -8.71 3.60
CA CYS A 235 4.50 -7.73 2.56
C CYS A 235 4.07 -6.39 3.14
N MET A 236 4.21 -5.34 2.32
CA MET A 236 3.59 -4.05 2.55
C MET A 236 2.15 -4.10 2.06
N PHE A 237 1.20 -3.93 2.97
CA PHE A 237 -0.22 -3.85 2.64
C PHE A 237 -0.66 -2.41 2.46
N ILE A 238 -1.53 -2.18 1.47
CA ILE A 238 -2.34 -0.97 1.40
C ILE A 238 -3.69 -1.30 2.04
N LEU A 239 -3.99 -0.64 3.16
CA LEU A 239 -5.12 -0.90 4.05
C LEU A 239 -5.99 0.34 4.21
N SER A 240 -7.22 0.19 4.70
CA SER A 240 -8.09 1.32 5.06
C SER A 240 -7.85 1.86 6.46
N ASP A 241 -7.41 0.99 7.37
CA ASP A 241 -7.12 1.27 8.78
C ASP A 241 -6.30 0.11 9.38
N PHE A 242 -5.86 0.24 10.64
CA PHE A 242 -5.15 -0.81 11.40
C PHE A 242 -6.03 -1.55 12.41
N GLY A 243 -7.35 -1.33 12.41
CA GLY A 243 -8.23 -1.73 13.51
C GLY A 243 -8.51 -3.24 13.60
N ARG A 244 -8.36 -4.00 12.51
CA ARG A 244 -8.79 -5.42 12.45
C ARG A 244 -7.66 -6.44 12.41
N TYR A 245 -6.42 -6.01 12.64
CA TYR A 245 -5.24 -6.79 12.30
C TYR A 245 -4.35 -6.99 13.52
N PHE A 246 -3.75 -8.18 13.63
CA PHE A 246 -2.68 -8.38 14.60
C PHE A 246 -1.51 -7.45 14.28
N PRO A 247 -0.86 -6.83 15.28
CA PRO A 247 0.22 -5.87 15.05
C PRO A 247 1.39 -6.41 14.22
N HIS A 248 1.69 -7.71 14.32
CA HIS A 248 2.74 -8.34 13.52
C HIS A 248 2.35 -8.53 12.04
N VAL A 249 1.06 -8.50 11.71
CA VAL A 249 0.53 -8.63 10.35
C VAL A 249 0.42 -7.28 9.67
N ALA A 250 -0.12 -6.29 10.39
CA ALA A 250 -0.25 -4.94 9.88
C ALA A 250 0.18 -3.88 10.90
N ASN A 251 1.12 -3.01 10.53
CA ASN A 251 1.65 -1.93 11.35
C ASN A 251 2.17 -0.74 10.54
N VAL A 252 2.32 0.38 11.24
CA VAL A 252 2.77 1.67 10.68
C VAL A 252 4.22 1.66 10.18
N GLU A 253 5.02 0.66 10.54
CA GLU A 253 6.41 0.60 10.12
C GLU A 253 6.58 0.04 8.71
N LYS A 254 5.56 -0.60 8.14
CA LYS A 254 5.61 -1.21 6.81
C LYS A 254 4.38 -0.97 5.94
N ASP A 255 3.20 -0.76 6.52
CA ASP A 255 1.95 -0.71 5.77
C ASP A 255 1.46 0.72 5.54
N ILE A 256 0.75 0.91 4.43
CA ILE A 256 0.23 2.20 3.99
C ILE A 256 -1.27 2.24 4.21
N ILE A 257 -1.76 3.35 4.78
CA ILE A 257 -3.19 3.61 4.87
C ILE A 257 -3.63 4.45 3.68
N ALA A 258 -4.49 3.87 2.84
CA ALA A 258 -5.27 4.61 1.87
C ALA A 258 -6.62 4.96 2.51
N PRO A 259 -7.05 6.23 2.50
CA PRO A 259 -8.35 6.61 3.05
C PRO A 259 -9.51 6.15 2.18
N TYR A 260 -10.66 5.88 2.81
CA TYR A 260 -11.90 5.65 2.10
C TYR A 260 -12.27 6.86 1.25
N LYS A 261 -12.73 6.63 0.01
CA LYS A 261 -13.17 7.68 -0.92
C LYS A 261 -14.16 8.67 -0.28
N HIS A 262 -15.10 8.19 0.52
CA HIS A 262 -16.14 9.02 1.13
C HIS A 262 -15.65 9.86 2.33
N LEU A 263 -14.47 9.55 2.89
CA LEU A 263 -13.88 10.32 3.99
C LEU A 263 -13.08 11.52 3.49
N ILE A 264 -12.64 11.51 2.22
CA ILE A 264 -11.99 12.65 1.60
C ILE A 264 -13.07 13.49 0.93
N LYS A 265 -13.41 14.62 1.55
CA LYS A 265 -14.29 15.60 0.90
C LYS A 265 -13.51 16.28 -0.22
N THR A 266 -14.14 16.39 -1.39
CA THR A 266 -13.65 17.27 -2.45
C THR A 266 -13.70 18.71 -1.96
N PHE A 267 -12.65 19.48 -2.24
CA PHE A 267 -12.67 20.91 -1.96
C PHE A 267 -13.70 21.56 -2.89
N VAL A 268 -14.65 22.31 -2.33
CA VAL A 268 -15.84 22.79 -3.08
C VAL A 268 -15.49 23.95 -4.01
N ASN A 269 -14.54 24.81 -3.62
CA ASN A 269 -14.05 25.93 -4.41
C ASN A 269 -12.74 25.56 -5.12
N ASP A 270 -12.73 24.39 -5.73
CA ASP A 270 -11.55 23.87 -6.40
C ASP A 270 -11.55 24.26 -7.87
N SER A 271 -10.82 25.33 -8.20
CA SER A 271 -10.62 25.77 -9.57
C SER A 271 -9.43 25.09 -10.27
N PHE A 272 -8.69 24.23 -9.55
CA PHE A 272 -7.48 23.57 -10.05
C PHE A 272 -7.76 22.11 -10.41
N GLY A 273 -7.34 21.71 -11.62
CA GLY A 273 -7.32 20.30 -12.03
C GLY A 273 -6.30 19.48 -11.24
N PHE A 274 -6.38 18.15 -11.34
CA PHE A 274 -5.43 17.24 -10.68
C PHE A 274 -3.98 17.57 -11.06
N ASP A 275 -3.72 17.83 -12.34
CA ASP A 275 -2.38 18.08 -12.87
C ASP A 275 -1.78 19.42 -12.40
N ASN A 276 -2.61 20.36 -11.93
CA ASN A 276 -2.14 21.66 -11.44
C ASN A 276 -1.70 21.61 -9.96
N ARG A 277 -1.79 20.44 -9.32
CA ARG A 277 -1.48 20.27 -7.89
C ARG A 277 -0.03 19.83 -7.74
N SER A 278 0.83 20.76 -7.38
CA SER A 278 2.24 20.49 -7.08
C SER A 278 2.45 19.85 -5.69
N ILE A 279 1.49 19.99 -4.77
CA ILE A 279 1.61 19.56 -3.38
C ILE A 279 0.57 18.49 -3.05
N LEU A 280 1.03 17.32 -2.62
CA LEU A 280 0.19 16.27 -2.05
C LEU A 280 0.09 16.43 -0.53
N LEU A 281 -1.08 16.82 -0.03
CA LEU A 281 -1.32 16.91 1.41
C LEU A 281 -1.63 15.52 1.99
N TYR A 282 -0.67 14.95 2.72
CA TYR A 282 -0.85 13.72 3.49
C TYR A 282 -1.20 14.04 4.95
N PHE A 283 -2.27 13.45 5.46
CA PHE A 283 -2.61 13.52 6.88
C PHE A 283 -2.19 12.21 7.56
N GLN A 284 -1.28 12.32 8.53
CA GLN A 284 -1.05 11.23 9.47
C GLN A 284 -2.24 11.19 10.44
N GLY A 285 -3.26 10.40 10.12
CA GLY A 285 -4.39 10.16 11.03
C GLY A 285 -3.92 9.60 12.37
N GLY A 286 -4.74 9.74 13.42
CA GLY A 286 -4.41 9.19 14.74
C GLY A 286 -4.20 7.67 14.69
N ILE A 287 -3.06 7.20 15.19
CA ILE A 287 -2.70 5.78 15.25
C ILE A 287 -3.30 5.17 16.52
N HIS A 288 -4.62 5.19 16.63
CA HIS A 288 -5.34 4.46 17.67
C HIS A 288 -5.95 3.21 17.06
N ARG A 289 -5.33 2.05 17.31
CA ARG A 289 -6.00 0.77 17.07
C ARG A 289 -7.22 0.75 17.98
N LYS A 290 -8.39 0.46 17.42
CA LYS A 290 -9.55 0.10 18.23
C LYS A 290 -9.24 -1.26 18.85
N ASP A 291 -8.53 -1.26 19.98
CA ASP A 291 -8.22 -2.51 20.67
C ASP A 291 -9.53 -3.21 21.03
N VAL A 292 -9.59 -4.45 20.55
CA VAL A 292 -10.60 -5.45 20.82
C VAL A 292 -10.77 -5.56 22.33
N SER A 293 -11.86 -5.03 22.88
CA SER A 293 -12.10 -5.18 24.32
C SER A 293 -13.56 -5.37 24.69
N ALA A 294 -14.31 -6.24 24.00
CA ALA A 294 -15.42 -6.93 24.68
C ALA A 294 -14.88 -7.94 25.71
N LEU A 295 -13.81 -8.68 25.35
CA LEU A 295 -13.16 -9.67 26.22
C LEU A 295 -12.25 -9.02 27.28
N GLN A 296 -11.51 -7.96 26.94
CA GLN A 296 -10.70 -7.20 27.90
C GLN A 296 -11.57 -6.40 28.90
N LEU A 297 -12.71 -5.83 28.49
CA LEU A 297 -13.67 -5.23 29.44
C LEU A 297 -14.27 -6.28 30.38
N THR A 298 -14.57 -7.48 29.87
CA THR A 298 -15.09 -8.57 30.71
C THR A 298 -14.02 -9.04 31.71
N LEU A 299 -12.77 -9.23 31.28
CA LEU A 299 -11.66 -9.63 32.15
C LEU A 299 -11.37 -8.57 33.23
N VAL A 300 -11.35 -7.28 32.85
CA VAL A 300 -11.14 -6.17 33.80
C VAL A 300 -12.30 -6.03 34.78
N LYS A 301 -13.55 -6.24 34.35
CA LYS A 301 -14.72 -6.26 35.24
C LYS A 301 -14.69 -7.45 36.21
N SER A 302 -14.33 -8.65 35.73
CA SER A 302 -14.21 -9.84 36.57
C SER A 302 -13.08 -9.71 37.60
N VAL A 303 -11.93 -9.15 37.21
CA VAL A 303 -10.81 -8.91 38.13
C VAL A 303 -11.16 -7.84 39.17
N ARG A 304 -11.86 -6.76 38.79
CA ARG A 304 -12.37 -5.76 39.76
C ARG A 304 -13.37 -6.37 40.75
N SER A 305 -14.32 -7.18 40.27
CA SER A 305 -15.30 -7.87 41.11
C SER A 305 -14.65 -8.81 42.13
N MET A 306 -13.54 -9.47 41.80
CA MET A 306 -12.81 -10.34 42.74
C MET A 306 -12.05 -9.55 43.81
N LEU A 307 -11.59 -8.34 43.50
CA LEU A 307 -10.87 -7.48 44.44
C LEU A 307 -11.82 -6.77 45.42
N ASP A 308 -13.02 -6.42 44.98
CA ASP A 308 -14.04 -5.77 45.82
C ASP A 308 -14.79 -6.77 46.73
N SER A 309 -14.80 -8.07 46.40
CA SER A 309 -15.41 -9.13 47.22
C SER A 309 -14.51 -9.62 48.38
N ASN A 310 -13.27 -9.15 48.46
CA ASN A 310 -12.29 -9.51 49.51
C ASN A 310 -12.04 -8.34 50.49
N ARG A 311 -13.02 -7.44 50.64
CA ARG A 311 -13.03 -6.36 51.63
C ARG A 311 -14.21 -6.48 52.58
#